data_AF-A0A834DS61-F1
#
_entry.id   AF-A0A834DS61-F1
#
_cell.length_a   1.000
_cell.length_b   1.000
_cell.length_c   1.000
_cell.angle_alpha   90.00
_cell.angle_beta   90.00
_cell.angle_gamma   90.00
#
_symmetry.space_group_name_H-M   'P 1'
#
loop_
_entity.id
_entity.type
_entity.pdbx_description
1 polymer ?
#
loop_
_entity_poly.entity_id
_entity_poly.type
_entity_poly.pdbx_seq_one_letter_code
_entity_poly.pdbx_strand_id
1 'polypeptide(L)'
;MATSSPSVVIGDDEPGYDLDLFCIPKHYTEVLEKVFIPHGLIMDRTERLARDVMKEMGGHHIVALCVLKGGYKFFADLLDYIKALNRNSDRSIPMTVDFIRLKSYCVSTANTCLLNENFLKTWQL
;
A
#
# COMPACT_ATOMS: atom_id res chain seq x y z
N MET A 1 -19.14 15.16 5.41
CA MET A 1 -19.05 13.70 5.23
C MET A 1 -18.10 13.44 4.08
N ALA A 2 -16.97 12.77 4.33
CA ALA A 2 -16.02 12.46 3.27
C ALA A 2 -16.66 11.46 2.31
N THR A 3 -16.92 11.88 1.08
CA THR A 3 -17.34 10.98 0.00
C THR A 3 -16.11 10.15 -0.36
N SER A 4 -16.01 8.93 0.19
CA SER A 4 -14.95 7.98 -0.17
C SER A 4 -14.94 7.79 -1.68
N SER A 5 -13.77 7.90 -2.31
CA SER A 5 -13.67 7.58 -3.73
C SER A 5 -13.93 6.08 -3.90
N PRO A 6 -14.75 5.66 -4.88
CA PRO A 6 -15.07 4.25 -5.06
C PRO A 6 -13.78 3.46 -5.25
N SER A 7 -13.68 2.32 -4.57
CA SER A 7 -12.60 1.36 -4.78
C SER A 7 -12.68 0.79 -6.18
N VAL A 8 -11.54 0.38 -6.74
CA VAL A 8 -11.53 -0.43 -7.96
C VAL A 8 -12.13 -1.79 -7.61
N VAL A 9 -13.28 -2.11 -8.19
CA VAL A 9 -13.97 -3.39 -8.00
C VAL A 9 -13.51 -4.33 -9.10
N ILE A 10 -12.94 -5.47 -8.71
CA ILE A 10 -12.57 -6.56 -9.61
C ILE A 10 -13.58 -7.68 -9.38
N GLY A 11 -14.27 -8.09 -10.45
CA GLY A 11 -15.26 -9.17 -10.37
C GLY A 11 -14.58 -10.54 -10.23
N ASP A 12 -15.32 -11.52 -9.70
CA ASP A 12 -14.81 -12.88 -9.54
C ASP A 12 -14.49 -13.56 -10.89
N ASP A 13 -15.21 -13.14 -11.95
CA ASP A 13 -15.03 -13.64 -13.31
C ASP A 13 -13.94 -12.90 -14.11
N GLU A 14 -13.16 -12.02 -13.48
CA GLU A 14 -12.16 -11.22 -14.19
C GLU A 14 -11.03 -12.12 -14.73
N PRO A 15 -10.85 -12.23 -16.06
CA PRO A 15 -9.96 -13.22 -16.63
C PRO A 15 -8.48 -12.83 -16.53
N GLY A 16 -8.16 -11.59 -16.11
CA GLY A 16 -6.81 -11.03 -16.15
C GLY A 16 -6.31 -10.79 -17.58
N TYR A 17 -5.10 -10.25 -17.69
CA TYR A 17 -4.47 -9.92 -18.96
C TYR A 17 -3.36 -10.92 -19.31
N ASP A 18 -3.18 -11.16 -20.60
CA ASP A 18 -2.12 -12.03 -21.10
C ASP A 18 -0.73 -11.43 -20.84
N LEU A 19 0.25 -12.30 -20.58
CA LEU A 19 1.62 -11.92 -20.23
C LEU A 19 2.33 -11.24 -21.40
N ASP A 20 2.04 -11.67 -22.62
CA ASP A 20 2.66 -11.17 -23.86
C ASP A 20 2.32 -9.70 -24.17
N LEU A 21 1.29 -9.16 -23.51
CA LEU A 21 0.92 -7.75 -23.62
C LEU A 21 1.80 -6.82 -22.76
N PHE A 22 2.63 -7.38 -21.87
CA PHE A 22 3.42 -6.62 -20.92
C PHE A 22 4.91 -6.98 -20.97
N CYS A 23 5.73 -6.04 -20.51
CA CYS A 23 7.16 -6.26 -20.34
C CYS A 23 7.44 -7.02 -19.04
N ILE A 24 7.38 -8.36 -19.07
CA ILE A 24 7.63 -9.23 -17.92
C ILE A 24 9.07 -9.78 -17.95
N PRO A 25 9.79 -9.80 -16.81
CA PRO A 25 11.11 -10.41 -16.76
C PRO A 25 11.09 -11.89 -17.16
N LYS A 26 12.00 -12.29 -18.06
CA LYS A 26 12.01 -13.63 -18.69
C LYS A 26 12.01 -14.80 -17.71
N HIS A 27 12.63 -14.64 -16.54
CA HIS A 27 12.70 -15.69 -15.52
C HIS A 27 11.38 -15.90 -14.76
N TYR A 28 10.39 -15.04 -14.95
CA TYR A 28 9.05 -15.19 -14.39
C TYR A 28 8.01 -15.65 -15.41
N THR A 29 8.32 -15.66 -16.71
CA THR A 29 7.37 -15.99 -17.78
C THR A 29 6.79 -17.40 -17.63
N GLU A 30 7.55 -18.36 -17.10
CA GLU A 30 7.08 -19.74 -16.89
C GLU A 30 6.34 -19.95 -15.56
N VAL A 31 6.38 -18.97 -14.65
CA VAL A 31 5.83 -19.08 -13.28
C VAL A 31 4.54 -18.27 -13.13
N LEU A 32 4.35 -17.25 -13.97
CA LEU A 32 3.16 -16.42 -13.98
C LEU A 32 2.14 -17.01 -14.96
N GLU A 33 0.87 -16.90 -14.61
CA GLU A 33 -0.23 -17.29 -15.50
C GLU A 33 -0.75 -16.08 -16.27
N LYS A 34 -1.11 -15.02 -15.56
CA LYS A 34 -1.67 -13.78 -16.11
C LYS A 34 -1.30 -12.56 -15.28
N VAL A 35 -1.35 -11.38 -15.89
CA VAL A 35 -1.28 -10.11 -15.16
C VAL A 35 -2.69 -9.77 -14.65
N PHE A 36 -2.87 -9.74 -13.33
CA PHE A 36 -4.19 -9.43 -12.75
C PHE A 36 -4.45 -7.92 -12.66
N ILE A 37 -3.47 -7.16 -12.18
CA ILE A 37 -3.55 -5.69 -12.07
C ILE A 37 -2.28 -5.10 -12.69
N PRO A 38 -2.38 -4.36 -13.80
CA PRO A 38 -1.24 -3.70 -14.41
C PRO A 38 -0.61 -2.66 -13.47
N HIS A 39 0.72 -2.50 -13.55
CA HIS A 39 1.45 -1.53 -12.74
C HIS A 39 0.91 -0.10 -12.90
N GLY A 40 0.58 0.31 -14.12
CA GLY A 40 0.01 1.64 -14.38
C GLY A 40 -1.29 1.89 -13.61
N LEU A 41 -2.19 0.90 -13.57
CA LEU A 41 -3.46 0.99 -12.84
C LEU A 41 -3.24 1.15 -11.33
N ILE A 42 -2.21 0.48 -10.78
CA ILE A 42 -1.80 0.65 -9.37
C ILE A 42 -1.32 2.08 -9.13
N MET A 43 -0.49 2.63 -10.02
CA MET A 43 0.03 4.00 -9.89
C MET A 43 -1.10 5.03 -9.94
N ASP A 44 -2.01 4.93 -10.91
CA ASP A 44 -3.15 5.83 -11.07
C ASP A 44 -4.06 5.82 -9.83
N ARG A 45 -4.32 4.63 -9.29
CA ARG A 45 -5.12 4.49 -8.07
C ARG A 45 -4.37 5.02 -6.85
N THR A 46 -3.07 4.79 -6.76
CA THR A 46 -2.22 5.28 -5.66
C THR A 46 -2.16 6.81 -5.64
N GLU A 47 -2.07 7.46 -6.81
CA GLU A 47 -2.15 8.92 -6.92
C GLU A 47 -3.49 9.43 -6.37
N ARG A 48 -4.60 8.79 -6.76
CA ARG A 48 -5.92 9.18 -6.27
C ARG A 48 -6.03 9.02 -4.75
N LEU A 49 -5.52 7.92 -4.20
CA LEU A 49 -5.48 7.68 -2.77
C LEU A 49 -4.66 8.74 -2.03
N ALA A 50 -3.51 9.16 -2.57
CA ALA A 50 -2.70 10.23 -1.98
C ALA A 50 -3.47 11.55 -1.87
N ARG A 51 -4.25 11.91 -2.90
CA ARG A 51 -5.11 13.10 -2.89
C ARG A 51 -6.23 13.00 -1.85
N ASP A 52 -6.84 11.83 -1.73
CA ASP A 52 -7.90 11.59 -0.74
C ASP A 52 -7.33 11.67 0.69
N VAL A 53 -6.17 11.07 0.95
CA VAL A 53 -5.45 11.16 2.24
C VAL A 53 -5.10 12.60 2.57
N MET A 54 -4.50 13.35 1.63
CA MET A 54 -4.15 14.76 1.85
C MET A 54 -5.37 15.65 2.10
N LYS A 55 -6.52 15.32 1.49
CA LYS A 55 -7.77 16.05 1.72
C LYS A 55 -8.33 15.83 3.12
N GLU A 56 -8.20 14.63 3.66
CA GLU A 56 -8.75 14.24 4.97
C GLU A 56 -7.79 14.56 6.13
N MET A 57 -6.51 14.24 5.97
CA MET A 57 -5.45 14.39 6.97
C MET A 57 -4.73 15.75 6.89
N GLY A 58 -5.11 16.61 5.94
CA GLY A 58 -4.40 17.83 5.51
C GLY A 58 -4.17 18.94 6.55
N GLY A 59 -4.59 18.75 7.80
CA GLY A 59 -4.55 19.76 8.85
C GLY A 59 -3.55 19.51 9.98
N HIS A 60 -2.97 18.31 10.08
CA HIS A 60 -2.15 17.89 11.23
C HIS A 60 -0.91 17.13 10.79
N HIS A 61 0.09 17.05 11.66
CA HIS A 61 1.29 16.24 11.43
C HIS A 61 0.93 14.77 11.15
N ILE A 62 1.40 14.21 10.03
CA ILE A 62 1.08 12.85 9.59
C ILE A 62 2.20 11.90 9.98
N VAL A 63 1.85 10.78 10.62
CA VAL A 63 2.78 9.66 10.86
C VAL A 63 2.37 8.51 9.95
N ALA A 64 3.23 8.16 8.99
CA ALA A 64 2.97 7.09 8.03
C ALA A 64 3.66 5.80 8.50
N LEU A 65 2.86 4.78 8.82
CA LEU A 65 3.34 3.50 9.33
C LEU A 65 3.30 2.42 8.22
N CYS A 66 4.46 1.91 7.83
CA CYS A 66 4.57 0.88 6.80
C CYS A 66 4.63 -0.53 7.41
N VAL A 67 3.76 -1.41 6.93
CA VAL A 67 3.79 -2.85 7.31
C VAL A 67 4.69 -3.63 6.35
N LEU A 68 5.81 -4.12 6.88
CA LEU A 68 6.78 -4.93 6.15
C LEU A 68 6.40 -6.43 6.15
N LYS A 69 6.83 -7.20 5.14
CA LYS A 69 7.68 -6.80 4.00
C LYS A 69 6.89 -6.35 2.77
N GLY A 70 5.67 -6.84 2.55
CA GLY A 70 4.94 -6.64 1.29
C GLY A 70 4.49 -5.21 1.01
N GLY A 71 4.31 -4.38 2.06
CA GLY A 71 3.80 -3.02 1.89
C GLY A 71 4.81 -1.99 1.40
N TYR A 72 6.11 -2.31 1.37
CA TYR A 72 7.16 -1.30 1.16
C TYR A 72 7.04 -0.55 -0.17
N LYS A 73 6.70 -1.25 -1.26
CA LYS A 73 6.61 -0.65 -2.60
C LYS A 73 5.42 0.30 -2.69
N PHE A 74 4.23 -0.18 -2.34
CA PHE A 74 3.02 0.65 -2.28
C PHE A 74 3.19 1.85 -1.35
N PHE A 75 3.81 1.64 -0.19
CA PHE A 75 4.07 2.70 0.77
C PHE A 75 5.01 3.78 0.23
N ALA A 76 6.08 3.38 -0.45
CA ALA A 76 7.01 4.30 -1.11
C ALA A 76 6.29 5.12 -2.20
N ASP A 77 5.56 4.44 -3.09
CA ASP A 77 4.82 5.08 -4.19
C ASP A 77 3.78 6.08 -3.63
N LEU A 78 3.01 5.68 -2.61
CA LEU A 78 2.03 6.54 -1.95
C LEU A 78 2.68 7.76 -1.30
N LEU A 79 3.77 7.57 -0.56
CA LEU A 79 4.49 8.68 0.06
C LEU A 79 5.06 9.66 -0.97
N ASP A 80 5.53 9.18 -2.10
CA ASP A 80 6.08 10.04 -3.14
C ASP A 80 4.99 10.89 -3.80
N TYR A 81 3.79 10.34 -4.02
CA TYR A 81 2.63 11.14 -4.42
C TYR A 81 2.21 12.15 -3.35
N ILE A 82 2.21 11.77 -2.07
CA ILE A 82 1.89 12.71 -0.97
C ILE A 82 2.92 13.84 -0.90
N LYS A 83 4.22 13.53 -0.99
CA LYS A 83 5.30 14.54 -1.01
C LYS A 83 5.16 15.46 -2.22
N ALA A 84 4.82 14.92 -3.38
CA ALA A 84 4.59 15.72 -4.59
C ALA A 84 3.43 16.69 -4.39
N LEU A 85 2.31 16.25 -3.81
CA LEU A 85 1.18 17.12 -3.48
C LEU A 85 1.58 18.20 -2.47
N ASN A 86 2.30 17.81 -1.41
CA ASN A 86 2.72 18.70 -0.33
C ASN A 86 3.68 19.82 -0.80
N ARG A 87 4.53 19.53 -1.80
CA ARG A 87 5.44 20.52 -2.41
C ARG A 87 4.74 21.48 -3.37
N ASN A 88 3.64 21.05 -3.98
CA ASN A 88 2.89 21.81 -4.96
C ASN A 88 1.67 22.54 -4.37
N SER A 89 1.45 22.44 -3.05
CA SER A 89 0.38 23.13 -2.34
C SER A 89 0.93 24.26 -1.46
N ASP A 90 0.15 25.33 -1.29
CA ASP A 90 0.49 26.46 -0.41
C ASP A 90 0.55 26.08 1.08
N ARG A 91 0.09 24.87 1.42
CA ARG A 91 0.14 24.30 2.77
C ARG A 91 1.12 23.14 2.78
N SER A 92 2.14 23.23 3.62
CA SER A 92 3.10 22.15 3.86
C SER A 92 2.79 21.46 5.18
N ILE A 93 2.65 20.14 5.18
CA ILE A 93 2.39 19.33 6.36
C ILE A 93 3.62 18.48 6.67
N PRO A 94 4.14 18.53 7.91
CA PRO A 94 5.24 17.67 8.31
C PRO A 94 4.79 16.20 8.35
N MET A 95 5.65 15.31 7.85
CA MET A 95 5.39 13.89 7.76
C MET A 95 6.56 13.08 8.34
N THR A 96 6.26 12.12 9.21
CA THR A 96 7.23 11.12 9.69
C THR A 96 6.85 9.73 9.20
N VAL A 97 7.84 8.86 9.15
CA VAL A 97 7.70 7.49 8.63
C VAL A 97 8.19 6.52 9.68
N ASP A 98 7.45 5.44 9.89
CA ASP A 98 7.82 4.34 10.78
C ASP A 98 7.51 2.99 10.12
N PHE A 99 8.20 1.93 10.56
CA PHE A 99 8.13 0.60 9.97
C PHE A 99 7.85 -0.46 11.02
N ILE A 100 6.79 -1.24 10.79
CA ILE A 100 6.47 -2.41 11.62
C ILE A 100 6.55 -3.68 10.80
N ARG A 101 7.02 -4.75 11.43
CA ARG A 101 6.95 -6.10 10.87
C ARG A 101 6.01 -6.89 11.76
N LEU A 102 4.96 -7.49 11.21
CA LEU A 102 4.06 -8.33 12.01
C LEU A 102 4.52 -9.78 11.98
N LYS A 103 4.40 -10.49 13.12
CA LYS A 103 4.41 -11.96 13.17
C LYS A 103 3.11 -12.42 13.82
N SER A 104 2.31 -13.15 13.06
CA SER A 104 1.17 -13.89 13.60
C SER A 104 1.67 -15.22 14.15
N TYR A 105 1.24 -15.58 15.36
CA TYR A 105 1.43 -16.92 15.91
C TYR A 105 0.09 -17.63 15.94
N CYS A 106 -0.01 -18.76 15.23
CA CYS A 106 -1.14 -19.65 15.31
C CYS A 106 -0.90 -20.63 16.45
N VAL A 107 -1.72 -20.58 17.50
CA VAL A 107 -1.73 -21.61 18.54
C VAL A 107 -2.78 -22.64 18.11
N SER A 108 -2.36 -23.85 17.77
CA SER A 108 -3.16 -24.89 17.12
C SER A 108 -4.37 -25.40 17.91
N THR A 109 -4.58 -24.94 19.14
CA THR A 109 -5.69 -25.33 20.02
C THR A 109 -6.87 -24.35 20.02
N ALA A 110 -6.78 -23.22 19.32
CA ALA A 110 -7.92 -22.33 19.10
C ALA A 110 -7.77 -21.62 17.75
N ASN A 111 -8.88 -21.38 17.04
CA ASN A 111 -8.92 -20.64 15.78
C ASN A 111 -8.62 -19.13 15.96
N THR A 112 -7.70 -18.78 16.87
CA THR A 112 -7.36 -17.42 17.28
C THR A 112 -5.90 -17.16 16.95
N CYS A 113 -5.67 -16.32 15.94
CA CYS A 113 -4.34 -15.78 15.64
C CYS A 113 -4.05 -14.65 16.64
N LEU A 114 -3.07 -14.81 17.53
CA LEU A 114 -2.68 -13.76 18.47
C LEU A 114 -1.67 -12.82 17.80
N LEU A 115 -1.99 -11.53 17.73
CA LEU A 115 -1.01 -10.47 17.50
C LEU A 115 -0.31 -10.20 18.84
N ASN A 116 1.01 -10.41 18.92
CA ASN A 116 1.76 -10.14 20.15
C ASN A 116 1.90 -8.62 20.35
N GLU A 117 1.40 -8.08 21.46
CA GLU A 117 1.46 -6.65 21.81
C GLU A 117 2.90 -6.12 22.04
N ASN A 118 3.91 -6.99 22.11
CA ASN A 118 5.32 -6.57 22.28
C ASN A 118 6.02 -6.07 21.00
N PHE A 119 5.29 -5.91 19.89
CA PHE A 119 5.89 -5.59 18.58
C PHE A 119 6.46 -4.17 18.43
N LEU A 120 6.03 -3.20 19.25
CA LEU A 120 6.53 -1.82 19.18
C LEU A 120 7.91 -1.62 19.83
N LYS A 121 8.48 -2.63 20.51
CA LYS A 121 9.74 -2.49 21.27
C LYS A 121 11.02 -2.97 20.56
N THR A 122 10.95 -3.46 19.32
CA THR A 122 12.13 -4.08 18.67
C THR A 122 12.76 -3.27 17.54
N TRP A 123 12.58 -1.93 17.55
CA TRP A 123 13.29 -1.02 16.64
C TRP A 123 13.90 0.19 17.38
N GLN A 124 14.43 -0.02 18.59
CA GLN A 124 15.55 0.79 19.08
C GLN A 124 16.85 0.08 18.68
N LEU A 125 17.39 0.47 17.54
CA LEU A 125 18.83 0.46 17.29
C LEU A 125 19.22 1.85 16.82
#